data_AF-A0A8J3F1T4-F1
#
_entry.id   AF-A0A8J3F1T4-F1
#
_cell.length_a   1.000
_cell.length_b   1.000
_cell.length_c   1.000
_cell.angle_alpha   90.00
_cell.angle_beta   90.00
_cell.angle_gamma   90.00
#
_symmetry.space_group_name_H-M   'P 1'
#
loop_
_entity.id
_entity.type
_entity.pdbx_description
1 polymer ?
#
loop_
_entity_poly.entity_id
_entity_poly.type
_entity_poly.pdbx_seq_one_letter_code
_entity_poly.pdbx_strand_id
1 'polypeptide(L)'
;MALLGEYILQACNWYRSRTGKDRVSVLSVVLAVVLLMLPSDYVVEGAGPALDVLGTVSADSKQQIIEIAGLASTSAKPQSDTHHTQGKLLMTTVNSYGVGSTLPNAFVLVNAAIPSRGVLPREAVIAPNQTTQDFEQESTQAMSNAQNTAQQVALQFAKQHHIDTTGVQISMHIDDIGGPSAGMMYTLGVLQKLSQRDLTGGATIAGTGTIEQDGTVGAIGGIRFKMLGAKQEGATWFLAPDANCDDVVGHVPHGMRDVAVHTIDDAYNALIAIGQGKADSLPHCVVK
;
A
#
# COMPACT_ATOMS: atom_id res chain seq x y z
N MET A 1 -14.60 4.88 45.16
CA MET A 1 -13.67 3.93 45.83
C MET A 1 -14.36 2.89 46.72
N ALA A 2 -15.59 3.11 47.23
CA ALA A 2 -16.30 2.12 48.05
C ALA A 2 -16.76 0.85 47.30
N LEU A 3 -17.20 0.99 46.04
CA LEU A 3 -17.70 -0.14 45.22
C LEU A 3 -16.62 -1.17 44.85
N LEU A 4 -15.37 -0.73 44.68
CA LEU A 4 -14.24 -1.64 44.41
C LEU A 4 -13.89 -2.50 45.64
N GLY A 5 -14.03 -1.94 46.85
CA GLY A 5 -13.75 -2.66 48.10
C GLY A 5 -14.74 -3.80 48.38
N GLU A 6 -16.03 -3.59 48.08
CA GLU A 6 -17.07 -4.63 48.23
C GLU A 6 -16.90 -5.77 47.21
N TYR A 7 -16.55 -5.46 45.96
CA TYR A 7 -16.26 -6.47 44.93
C TYR A 7 -15.07 -7.36 45.31
N ILE A 8 -14.01 -6.76 45.87
CA ILE A 8 -12.82 -7.50 46.32
C ILE A 8 -13.17 -8.43 47.50
N LEU A 9 -13.97 -7.95 48.47
CA LEU A 9 -14.41 -8.76 49.61
C LEU A 9 -15.34 -9.91 49.21
N GLN A 10 -16.26 -9.67 48.27
CA GLN A 10 -17.15 -10.70 47.72
C GLN A 10 -16.37 -11.76 46.92
N ALA A 11 -15.40 -11.33 46.09
CA ALA A 11 -14.53 -12.25 45.35
C ALA A 11 -13.66 -13.11 46.28
N CYS A 12 -13.13 -12.54 47.37
CA CYS A 12 -12.35 -13.27 48.38
C CYS A 12 -13.19 -14.31 49.14
N ASN A 13 -14.42 -13.97 49.53
CA ASN A 13 -15.32 -14.92 50.21
C ASN A 13 -15.81 -16.03 49.27
N TRP A 14 -16.07 -15.71 48.00
CA TRP A 14 -16.40 -16.69 46.95
C TRP A 14 -15.24 -17.64 46.63
N TYR A 15 -14.00 -17.14 46.65
CA TYR A 15 -12.80 -17.95 46.43
C TYR A 15 -12.48 -18.89 47.61
N ARG A 16 -12.82 -18.48 48.85
CA ARG A 16 -12.62 -19.29 50.07
C ARG A 16 -13.61 -20.44 50.22
N SER A 17 -14.80 -20.36 49.63
CA SER A 17 -15.86 -21.36 49.76
C SER A 17 -15.80 -22.50 48.74
N ARG A 18 -14.86 -22.45 47.78
CA ARG A 18 -14.75 -23.37 46.63
C ARG A 18 -13.68 -24.45 46.83
N THR A 19 -13.85 -25.61 46.18
CA THR A 19 -12.95 -26.77 46.35
C THR A 19 -11.57 -26.50 45.75
N GLY A 20 -10.54 -27.27 46.13
CA GLY A 20 -9.18 -27.11 45.60
C GLY A 20 -9.10 -27.13 44.07
N LYS A 21 -10.00 -27.87 43.40
CA LYS A 21 -10.09 -27.95 41.93
C LYS A 21 -10.60 -26.64 41.30
N ASP A 22 -11.57 -25.99 41.93
CA ASP A 22 -12.13 -24.72 41.43
C ASP A 22 -11.10 -23.59 41.55
N ARG A 23 -10.28 -23.61 42.60
CA ARG A 23 -9.21 -22.62 42.81
C ARG A 23 -8.12 -22.73 41.74
N VAL A 24 -7.76 -23.96 41.37
CA VAL A 24 -6.82 -24.22 40.26
C VAL A 24 -7.41 -23.74 38.93
N SER A 25 -8.69 -24.03 38.66
CA SER A 25 -9.36 -23.60 37.42
C SER A 25 -9.40 -22.07 37.28
N VAL A 26 -9.79 -21.35 38.33
CA VAL A 26 -9.80 -19.88 38.32
C VAL A 26 -8.38 -19.33 38.11
N LEU A 27 -7.37 -19.90 38.78
CA LEU A 27 -5.98 -19.49 38.60
C LEU A 27 -5.49 -19.72 37.16
N SER A 28 -5.83 -20.86 36.54
CA SER A 28 -5.49 -21.15 35.14
C SER A 28 -6.14 -20.18 34.17
N VAL A 29 -7.41 -19.83 34.39
CA VAL A 29 -8.12 -18.84 33.55
C VAL A 29 -7.47 -17.46 33.70
N VAL A 30 -7.18 -17.03 34.92
CA VAL A 30 -6.50 -15.75 35.17
C VAL A 30 -5.12 -15.72 34.50
N LEU A 31 -4.34 -16.80 34.63
CA LEU A 31 -3.02 -16.91 33.99
C LEU A 31 -3.14 -16.84 32.46
N ALA A 32 -4.12 -17.54 31.86
CA ALA A 32 -4.36 -17.48 30.43
C ALA A 32 -4.75 -16.06 29.96
N VAL A 33 -5.60 -15.35 30.71
CA VAL A 33 -5.96 -13.96 30.42
C VAL A 33 -4.74 -13.04 30.52
N VAL A 34 -3.90 -13.21 31.54
CA VAL A 34 -2.65 -12.43 31.67
C VAL A 34 -1.73 -12.68 30.47
N LEU A 35 -1.51 -13.95 30.08
CA LEU A 35 -0.69 -14.30 28.92
C LEU A 35 -1.23 -13.66 27.62
N LEU A 36 -2.55 -13.62 27.45
CA LEU A 36 -3.19 -12.99 26.29
C LEU A 36 -3.03 -11.46 26.25
N MET A 37 -2.85 -10.83 27.40
CA MET A 37 -2.65 -9.37 27.52
C MET A 37 -1.17 -8.95 27.46
N LEU A 38 -0.22 -9.89 27.58
CA LEU A 38 1.20 -9.58 27.46
C LEU A 38 1.54 -9.10 26.04
N PRO A 39 2.52 -8.19 25.91
CA PRO A 39 2.99 -7.72 24.61
C PRO A 39 3.64 -8.86 23.82
N SER A 40 3.41 -8.84 22.51
CA SER A 40 3.93 -9.81 21.55
C SER A 40 4.90 -9.13 20.57
N ASP A 41 5.96 -9.84 20.17
CA ASP A 41 6.90 -9.40 19.12
C ASP A 41 6.46 -9.87 17.72
N TYR A 42 5.20 -9.62 17.38
CA TYR A 42 4.63 -9.93 16.07
C TYR A 42 4.06 -8.66 15.43
N VAL A 43 4.19 -8.61 14.11
CA VAL A 43 3.58 -7.60 13.24
C VAL A 43 2.37 -8.23 12.56
N VAL A 44 1.27 -7.50 12.51
CA VAL A 44 0.07 -7.88 11.77
C VAL A 44 -0.06 -7.00 10.55
N GLU A 45 -0.09 -7.60 9.36
CA GLU A 45 -0.24 -6.89 8.10
C GLU A 45 -1.61 -7.14 7.46
N GLY A 46 -2.06 -6.20 6.62
CA GLY A 46 -3.23 -6.41 5.77
C GLY A 46 -3.39 -5.33 4.71
N ALA A 47 -4.47 -5.43 3.94
CA ALA A 47 -4.79 -4.46 2.90
C ALA A 47 -4.88 -3.03 3.48
N GLY A 48 -4.15 -2.11 2.86
CA GLY A 48 -4.28 -0.67 3.07
C GLY A 48 -5.14 -0.02 1.97
N PRO A 49 -5.51 1.26 2.15
CA PRO A 49 -6.21 2.00 1.10
C PRO A 49 -5.35 2.11 -0.15
N ALA A 50 -6.00 2.15 -1.32
CA ALA A 50 -5.35 2.52 -2.56
C ALA A 50 -5.64 4.00 -2.86
N LEU A 51 -4.60 4.77 -3.10
CA LEU A 51 -4.67 6.23 -3.22
C LEU A 51 -4.50 6.63 -4.68
N ASP A 52 -5.33 7.54 -5.16
CA ASP A 52 -5.25 8.04 -6.54
C ASP A 52 -4.12 9.05 -6.66
N VAL A 53 -3.03 8.70 -7.36
CA VAL A 53 -1.87 9.59 -7.53
C VAL A 53 -2.20 10.84 -8.35
N LEU A 54 -3.33 10.85 -9.06
CA LEU A 54 -3.83 12.00 -9.80
C LEU A 54 -4.69 12.94 -8.92
N GLY A 55 -5.09 12.46 -7.74
CA GLY A 55 -5.97 13.13 -6.80
C GLY A 55 -5.27 14.01 -5.76
N THR A 56 -5.97 14.25 -4.65
CA THR A 56 -5.49 15.04 -3.50
C THR A 56 -4.99 14.15 -2.37
N VAL A 57 -4.09 14.69 -1.54
CA VAL A 57 -3.47 13.98 -0.40
C VAL A 57 -4.50 13.54 0.64
N SER A 58 -5.60 14.29 0.77
CA SER A 58 -6.74 13.96 1.62
C SER A 58 -8.02 14.56 1.02
N ALA A 59 -9.18 14.01 1.38
CA ALA A 59 -10.49 14.52 0.97
C ALA A 59 -10.73 15.98 1.41
N ASP A 60 -10.11 16.39 2.52
CA ASP A 60 -10.22 17.74 3.08
C ASP A 60 -9.07 18.68 2.65
N SER A 61 -8.02 18.14 2.02
CA SER A 61 -6.87 18.92 1.55
C SER A 61 -7.02 19.31 0.08
N LYS A 62 -6.67 20.55 -0.24
CA LYS A 62 -6.56 21.02 -1.64
C LYS A 62 -5.23 20.63 -2.30
N GLN A 63 -4.30 20.05 -1.54
CA GLN A 63 -2.97 19.70 -2.03
C GLN A 63 -3.04 18.44 -2.90
N GLN A 64 -2.51 18.53 -4.12
CA GLN A 64 -2.43 17.40 -5.04
C GLN A 64 -1.27 16.48 -4.68
N ILE A 65 -1.44 15.18 -4.90
CA ILE A 65 -0.36 14.20 -4.69
C ILE A 65 0.80 14.45 -5.66
N ILE A 66 0.50 14.76 -6.92
CA ILE A 66 1.47 15.20 -7.93
C ILE A 66 1.04 16.57 -8.43
N GLU A 67 1.89 17.57 -8.24
CA GLU A 67 1.72 18.91 -8.79
C GLU A 67 2.78 19.15 -9.86
N ILE A 68 2.36 19.69 -11.01
CA ILE A 68 3.26 20.06 -12.10
C ILE A 68 3.06 21.53 -12.44
N ALA A 69 4.09 22.34 -12.17
CA ALA A 69 4.14 23.76 -12.52
C ALA A 69 5.02 23.99 -13.76
N GLY A 70 4.81 25.13 -14.44
CA GLY A 70 5.67 25.55 -15.56
C GLY A 70 5.35 24.95 -16.94
N LEU A 71 4.36 24.07 -17.05
CA LEU A 71 3.71 23.77 -18.33
C LEU A 71 3.06 25.07 -18.83
N ALA A 72 3.56 25.64 -19.94
CA ALA A 72 3.05 26.87 -20.51
C ALA A 72 1.58 26.72 -20.92
N SER A 73 0.64 26.99 -20.01
CA SER A 73 -0.83 27.12 -20.22
C SER A 73 -1.45 26.22 -21.30
N THR A 74 -0.91 25.02 -21.47
CA THR A 74 -1.38 23.95 -22.34
C THR A 74 -1.68 22.71 -21.51
N SER A 75 -1.98 22.92 -20.22
CA SER A 75 -3.15 22.28 -19.65
C SER A 75 -4.31 22.62 -20.58
N ALA A 76 -4.45 21.82 -21.65
CA ALA A 76 -5.69 21.70 -22.36
C ALA A 76 -6.72 21.58 -21.24
N LYS A 77 -7.61 22.56 -21.16
CA LYS A 77 -8.89 22.41 -20.48
C LYS A 77 -9.28 20.94 -20.69
N PRO A 78 -9.49 20.13 -19.64
CA PRO A 78 -9.75 18.70 -19.80
C PRO A 78 -10.72 18.59 -20.95
N GLN A 79 -10.32 17.89 -22.00
CA GLN A 79 -11.10 17.83 -23.22
C GLN A 79 -12.39 17.11 -22.84
N SER A 80 -13.36 17.95 -22.46
CA SER A 80 -14.70 17.62 -22.02
C SER A 80 -15.48 17.35 -23.29
N ASP A 81 -15.06 16.30 -23.98
CA ASP A 81 -15.90 15.61 -24.91
C ASP A 81 -16.90 14.90 -24.01
N THR A 82 -18.11 15.44 -23.99
CA THR A 82 -19.23 15.03 -23.14
C THR A 82 -19.28 13.50 -22.98
N HIS A 83 -19.17 13.05 -21.71
CA HIS A 83 -19.31 11.67 -21.18
C HIS A 83 -18.04 10.88 -20.79
N HIS A 84 -16.82 11.35 -21.01
CA HIS A 84 -15.63 10.63 -20.51
C HIS A 84 -15.20 11.09 -19.11
N THR A 85 -15.52 10.27 -18.10
CA THR A 85 -14.97 10.41 -16.74
C THR A 85 -13.48 10.11 -16.79
N GLN A 86 -12.65 11.00 -16.23
CA GLN A 86 -11.22 10.75 -16.07
C GLN A 86 -11.01 9.50 -15.20
N GLY A 87 -10.21 8.56 -15.66
CA GLY A 87 -9.92 7.35 -14.89
C GLY A 87 -9.00 7.62 -13.70
N LYS A 88 -8.78 6.58 -12.90
CA LYS A 88 -8.00 6.65 -11.66
C LYS A 88 -6.73 5.85 -11.78
N LEU A 89 -5.65 6.38 -11.21
CA LEU A 89 -4.38 5.67 -11.13
C LEU A 89 -4.03 5.44 -9.65
N LEU A 90 -4.32 4.24 -9.17
CA LEU A 90 -4.27 3.90 -7.75
C LEU A 90 -2.91 3.30 -7.37
N MET A 91 -2.18 3.94 -6.48
CA MET A 91 -1.06 3.29 -5.79
C MET A 91 -1.59 2.60 -4.53
N THR A 92 -1.06 1.42 -4.24
CA THR A 92 -1.55 0.59 -3.12
C THR A 92 -0.63 0.62 -1.92
N THR A 93 -1.22 0.59 -0.72
CA THR A 93 -0.50 0.56 0.55
C THR A 93 -0.75 -0.76 1.31
N VAL A 94 0.08 -1.02 2.32
CA VAL A 94 -0.09 -2.13 3.28
C VAL A 94 -0.22 -1.52 4.66
N ASN A 95 -1.20 -1.97 5.43
CA ASN A 95 -1.36 -1.60 6.83
C ASN A 95 -0.53 -2.55 7.69
N SER A 96 0.45 -2.05 8.43
CA SER A 96 1.29 -2.84 9.34
C SER A 96 1.10 -2.37 10.79
N TYR A 97 0.55 -3.24 11.63
CA TYR A 97 0.37 -3.02 13.07
C TYR A 97 1.48 -3.72 13.84
N GLY A 98 1.93 -3.14 14.95
CA GLY A 98 3.04 -3.70 15.73
C GLY A 98 4.41 -3.19 15.31
N VAL A 99 4.45 -2.27 14.33
CA VAL A 99 5.62 -1.45 14.00
C VAL A 99 5.56 -0.21 14.89
N GLY A 100 6.54 -0.04 15.78
CA GLY A 100 6.60 1.09 16.73
C GLY A 100 5.72 1.00 17.98
N SER A 101 4.84 0.01 18.06
CA SER A 101 4.06 -0.30 19.26
C SER A 101 4.00 -1.81 19.47
N THR A 102 3.77 -2.27 20.70
CA THR A 102 3.58 -3.70 20.98
C THR A 102 2.10 -4.06 20.90
N LEU A 103 1.79 -5.24 20.36
CA LEU A 103 0.43 -5.76 20.29
C LEU A 103 0.19 -6.77 21.41
N PRO A 104 -1.02 -6.87 21.99
CA PRO A 104 -1.35 -7.98 22.88
C PRO A 104 -1.40 -9.31 22.13
N ASN A 105 -0.96 -10.40 22.76
CA ASN A 105 -1.05 -11.76 22.20
C ASN A 105 -2.47 -12.11 21.71
N ALA A 106 -3.52 -11.66 22.39
CA ALA A 106 -4.90 -11.84 21.96
C ALA A 106 -5.18 -11.25 20.57
N PHE A 107 -4.67 -10.05 20.31
CA PHE A 107 -4.87 -9.36 19.04
C PHE A 107 -4.20 -10.13 17.89
N VAL A 108 -2.98 -10.63 18.12
CA VAL A 108 -2.23 -11.42 17.15
C VAL A 108 -2.96 -12.72 16.83
N LEU A 109 -3.41 -13.47 17.84
CA LEU A 109 -4.11 -14.74 17.64
C LEU A 109 -5.44 -14.56 16.89
N VAL A 110 -6.20 -13.52 17.20
CA VAL A 110 -7.44 -13.20 16.48
C VAL A 110 -7.14 -12.89 15.01
N ASN A 111 -6.10 -12.09 14.73
CA ASN A 111 -5.75 -11.74 13.34
C ASN A 111 -5.09 -12.90 12.58
N ALA A 112 -4.40 -13.81 13.25
CA ALA A 112 -3.83 -15.02 12.63
C ALA A 112 -4.92 -15.94 12.05
N ALA A 113 -6.15 -15.86 12.55
CA ALA A 113 -7.28 -16.63 12.05
C ALA A 113 -8.00 -15.96 10.86
N ILE A 114 -7.64 -14.72 10.48
CA ILE A 114 -8.29 -13.98 9.39
C ILE A 114 -7.51 -14.21 8.08
N PRO A 115 -8.12 -14.81 7.03
CA PRO A 115 -7.40 -15.13 5.79
C PRO A 115 -6.81 -13.93 5.04
N SER A 116 -7.34 -12.73 5.26
CA SER A 116 -6.88 -11.47 4.65
C SER A 116 -5.85 -10.71 5.50
N ARG A 117 -5.27 -11.35 6.52
CA ARG A 117 -4.23 -10.80 7.39
C ARG A 117 -2.97 -11.66 7.36
N GLY A 118 -1.83 -10.99 7.47
CA GLY A 118 -0.53 -11.63 7.65
C GLY A 118 -0.09 -11.46 9.10
N VAL A 119 0.41 -12.53 9.72
CA VAL A 119 1.08 -12.44 11.01
C VAL A 119 2.52 -12.84 10.81
N LEU A 120 3.42 -11.90 11.03
CA LEU A 120 4.84 -12.04 10.81
C LEU A 120 5.58 -11.78 12.11
N PRO A 121 6.68 -12.51 12.39
CA PRO A 121 7.53 -12.13 13.50
C PRO A 121 8.17 -10.77 13.20
N ARG A 122 8.37 -9.93 14.22
CA ARG A 122 8.82 -8.53 14.03
C ARG A 122 10.13 -8.43 13.25
N GLU A 123 11.03 -9.38 13.45
CA GLU A 123 12.32 -9.48 12.77
C GLU A 123 12.22 -9.72 11.25
N ALA A 124 11.07 -10.16 10.74
CA ALA A 124 10.82 -10.27 9.31
C ALA A 124 10.50 -8.91 8.66
N VAL A 125 10.17 -7.89 9.47
CA VAL A 125 9.78 -6.55 9.02
C VAL A 125 10.85 -5.51 9.37
N ILE A 126 11.37 -5.56 10.59
CA ILE A 126 12.43 -4.67 11.08
C ILE A 126 13.66 -5.53 11.38
N ALA A 127 14.85 -5.14 10.91
CA ALA A 127 16.06 -5.90 11.18
C ALA A 127 16.30 -6.06 12.69
N PRO A 128 16.81 -7.22 13.16
CA PRO A 128 16.90 -7.55 14.60
C PRO A 128 17.78 -6.58 15.43
N ASN A 129 18.64 -5.81 14.78
CA ASN A 129 19.53 -4.83 15.42
C ASN A 129 19.11 -3.37 15.17
N GLN A 130 17.91 -3.13 14.65
CA GLN A 130 17.43 -1.80 14.26
C GLN A 130 16.31 -1.33 15.19
N THR A 131 16.34 -0.06 15.59
CA THR A 131 15.24 0.54 16.36
C THR A 131 14.10 0.95 15.44
N THR A 132 12.88 1.12 15.99
CA THR A 132 11.76 1.64 15.19
C THR A 132 12.06 3.02 14.63
N GLN A 133 12.73 3.89 15.39
CA GLN A 133 13.08 5.23 14.94
C GLN A 133 14.05 5.18 13.74
N ASP A 134 15.05 4.30 13.79
CA ASP A 134 15.98 4.11 12.67
C ASP A 134 15.24 3.59 11.43
N PHE A 135 14.31 2.65 11.62
CA PHE A 135 13.47 2.10 10.53
C PHE A 135 12.57 3.17 9.90
N GLU A 136 11.91 4.00 10.72
CA GLU A 136 11.06 5.10 10.25
C GLU A 136 11.88 6.14 9.47
N GLN A 137 13.07 6.49 9.97
CA GLN A 137 13.98 7.41 9.29
C GLN A 137 14.46 6.83 7.95
N GLU A 138 14.87 5.56 7.92
CA GLU A 138 15.30 4.89 6.70
C GLU A 138 14.17 4.78 5.68
N SER A 139 12.96 4.40 6.12
CA SER A 139 11.77 4.34 5.26
C SER A 139 11.41 5.71 4.69
N THR A 140 11.48 6.77 5.50
CA THR A 140 11.22 8.14 5.05
C THR A 140 12.25 8.60 4.02
N GLN A 141 13.53 8.30 4.25
CA GLN A 141 14.60 8.61 3.31
C GLN A 141 14.46 7.82 2.00
N ALA A 142 14.16 6.52 2.10
CA ALA A 142 13.92 5.66 0.95
C ALA A 142 12.74 6.16 0.11
N MET A 143 11.67 6.64 0.77
CA MET A 143 10.51 7.22 0.09
C MET A 143 10.86 8.53 -0.63
N SER A 144 11.59 9.44 0.02
CA SER A 144 12.07 10.67 -0.62
C SER A 144 12.95 10.37 -1.84
N ASN A 145 13.84 9.38 -1.72
CA ASN A 145 14.66 8.91 -2.83
C ASN A 145 13.80 8.33 -3.95
N ALA A 146 12.80 7.51 -3.64
CA ALA A 146 11.90 6.92 -4.63
C ALA A 146 11.10 7.99 -5.39
N GLN A 147 10.65 9.05 -4.71
CA GLN A 147 10.00 10.20 -5.36
C GLN A 147 10.97 10.93 -6.30
N ASN A 148 12.18 11.23 -5.85
CA ASN A 148 13.20 11.86 -6.69
C ASN A 148 13.54 11.02 -7.93
N THR A 149 13.73 9.71 -7.76
CA THR A 149 13.98 8.78 -8.86
C THR A 149 12.76 8.72 -9.79
N ALA A 150 11.55 8.65 -9.27
CA ALA A 150 10.33 8.63 -10.06
C ALA A 150 10.19 9.89 -10.94
N GLN A 151 10.52 11.07 -10.40
CA GLN A 151 10.57 12.33 -11.14
C GLN A 151 11.62 12.29 -12.25
N GLN A 152 12.85 11.85 -11.95
CA GLN A 152 13.94 11.78 -12.92
C GLN A 152 13.60 10.83 -14.07
N VAL A 153 13.10 9.64 -13.74
CA VAL A 153 12.67 8.64 -14.74
C VAL A 153 11.53 9.18 -15.58
N ALA A 154 10.53 9.84 -14.98
CA ALA A 154 9.42 10.42 -15.73
C ALA A 154 9.88 11.50 -16.73
N LEU A 155 10.78 12.41 -16.30
CA LEU A 155 11.33 13.44 -17.18
C LEU A 155 12.21 12.86 -18.28
N GLN A 156 13.02 11.85 -17.95
CA GLN A 156 13.87 11.16 -18.91
C GLN A 156 13.01 10.43 -19.97
N PHE A 157 11.99 9.70 -19.53
CA PHE A 157 11.03 9.04 -20.39
C PHE A 157 10.29 10.04 -21.28
N ALA A 158 9.75 11.12 -20.69
CA ALA A 158 9.07 12.18 -21.43
C ALA A 158 9.94 12.75 -22.56
N LYS A 159 11.23 12.98 -22.28
CA LYS A 159 12.19 13.48 -23.27
C LYS A 159 12.44 12.48 -24.41
N GLN A 160 12.56 11.18 -24.11
CA GLN A 160 12.68 10.12 -25.12
C GLN A 160 11.45 10.04 -26.02
N HIS A 161 10.27 10.32 -25.47
CA HIS A 161 8.99 10.33 -26.16
C HIS A 161 8.62 11.69 -26.79
N HIS A 162 9.57 12.63 -26.87
CA HIS A 162 9.37 13.96 -27.48
C HIS A 162 8.25 14.79 -26.82
N ILE A 163 8.01 14.56 -25.53
CA ILE A 163 7.12 15.39 -24.71
C ILE A 163 7.94 16.60 -24.25
N ASP A 164 7.44 17.81 -24.49
CA ASP A 164 8.11 19.04 -24.04
C ASP A 164 8.00 19.20 -22.52
N THR A 165 9.14 19.10 -21.84
CA THR A 165 9.26 19.28 -20.38
C THR A 165 10.01 20.55 -20.01
N THR A 166 10.17 21.49 -20.95
CA THR A 166 10.94 22.72 -20.72
C THR A 166 10.27 23.57 -19.65
N GLY A 167 10.99 23.85 -18.55
CA GLY A 167 10.49 24.68 -17.44
C GLY A 167 9.55 23.95 -16.47
N VAL A 168 9.36 22.63 -16.64
CA VAL A 168 8.51 21.83 -15.76
C VAL A 168 9.13 21.67 -14.37
N GLN A 169 8.35 21.94 -13.33
CA GLN A 169 8.66 21.66 -11.93
C GLN A 169 7.64 20.64 -11.41
N ILE A 170 8.12 19.52 -10.86
CA ILE A 170 7.27 18.46 -10.31
C ILE A 170 7.44 18.47 -8.80
N SER A 171 6.33 18.55 -8.08
CA SER A 171 6.27 18.38 -6.63
C SER A 171 5.41 17.17 -6.31
N MET A 172 5.88 16.33 -5.41
CA MET A 172 5.13 15.17 -4.91
C MET A 172 4.88 15.34 -3.42
N HIS A 173 3.62 15.19 -3.04
CA HIS A 173 3.17 15.40 -1.68
C HIS A 173 2.43 14.16 -1.23
N ILE A 174 2.99 13.46 -0.25
CA ILE A 174 2.25 12.47 0.49
C ILE A 174 2.77 12.39 1.90
N ASP A 175 1.83 12.45 2.82
CA ASP A 175 2.07 12.21 4.22
C ASP A 175 1.77 10.72 4.48
N ASP A 176 2.63 10.08 5.28
CA ASP A 176 2.36 8.78 5.91
C ASP A 176 2.18 7.54 5.00
N ILE A 177 2.77 7.49 3.80
CA ILE A 177 2.87 6.23 3.03
C ILE A 177 4.20 5.52 3.31
N GLY A 178 4.10 4.28 3.81
CA GLY A 178 5.25 3.42 4.08
C GLY A 178 5.90 2.82 2.81
N GLY A 179 7.21 3.05 2.67
CA GLY A 179 8.11 2.34 1.75
C GLY A 179 8.13 2.80 0.28
N PRO A 180 9.25 2.60 -0.45
CA PRO A 180 9.49 3.12 -1.81
C PRO A 180 8.65 2.45 -2.92
N SER A 181 7.72 1.57 -2.55
CA SER A 181 6.97 0.69 -3.45
C SER A 181 5.92 1.39 -4.34
N ALA A 182 5.81 2.72 -4.23
CA ALA A 182 4.97 3.57 -5.06
C ALA A 182 5.73 4.20 -6.26
N GLY A 183 7.04 3.99 -6.36
CA GLY A 183 7.91 4.63 -7.37
C GLY A 183 7.36 4.54 -8.79
N MET A 184 7.02 3.33 -9.27
CA MET A 184 6.44 3.15 -10.61
C MET A 184 5.14 3.94 -10.81
N MET A 185 4.26 3.92 -9.81
CA MET A 185 2.95 4.59 -9.91
C MET A 185 3.08 6.11 -9.88
N TYR A 186 4.05 6.65 -9.14
CA TYR A 186 4.38 8.08 -9.21
C TYR A 186 4.91 8.47 -10.59
N THR A 187 5.82 7.68 -11.16
CA THR A 187 6.33 7.92 -12.51
C THR A 187 5.19 7.95 -13.53
N LEU A 188 4.29 6.95 -13.49
CA LEU A 188 3.11 6.93 -14.36
C LEU A 188 2.16 8.12 -14.12
N GLY A 189 1.97 8.53 -12.87
CA GLY A 189 1.15 9.70 -12.53
C GLY A 189 1.72 11.01 -13.09
N VAL A 190 3.04 11.19 -13.04
CA VAL A 190 3.72 12.32 -13.69
C VAL A 190 3.53 12.24 -15.20
N LEU A 191 3.76 11.09 -15.83
CA LEU A 191 3.61 10.91 -17.27
C LEU A 191 2.16 11.15 -17.76
N GLN A 192 1.16 10.73 -16.99
CA GLN A 192 -0.24 11.05 -17.23
C GLN A 192 -0.49 12.56 -17.17
N LYS A 193 0.04 13.26 -16.17
CA LYS A 193 -0.13 14.72 -16.04
C LYS A 193 0.64 15.53 -17.09
N LEU A 194 1.76 15.00 -17.58
CA LEU A 194 2.48 15.55 -18.72
C LEU A 194 1.78 15.24 -20.06
N SER A 195 0.92 14.23 -20.10
CA SER A 195 0.17 13.89 -21.30
C SER A 195 -0.95 14.90 -21.56
N GLN A 196 -1.21 15.17 -22.83
CA GLN A 196 -2.31 16.04 -23.25
C GLN A 196 -3.68 15.33 -23.24
N ARG A 197 -3.70 14.02 -23.00
CA ARG A 197 -4.91 13.19 -23.02
C ARG A 197 -4.96 12.27 -21.79
N ASP A 198 -6.16 11.80 -21.47
CA ASP A 198 -6.31 10.76 -20.46
C ASP A 198 -5.80 9.40 -20.99
N LEU A 199 -4.67 8.91 -20.47
CA LEU A 199 -4.11 7.60 -20.85
C LEU A 199 -4.89 6.44 -20.22
N THR A 200 -5.62 6.68 -19.14
CA THR A 200 -6.42 5.64 -18.47
C THR A 200 -7.70 5.30 -19.22
N GLY A 201 -8.16 6.19 -20.12
CA GLY A 201 -9.41 6.03 -20.87
C GLY A 201 -10.64 5.84 -19.97
N GLY A 202 -10.64 6.41 -18.76
CA GLY A 202 -11.70 6.21 -17.76
C GLY A 202 -11.58 4.94 -16.92
N ALA A 203 -10.57 4.11 -17.14
CA ALA A 203 -10.34 2.90 -16.35
C ALA A 203 -9.81 3.23 -14.94
N THR A 204 -10.13 2.38 -13.96
CA THR A 204 -9.50 2.40 -12.64
C THR A 204 -8.38 1.35 -12.63
N ILE A 205 -7.15 1.84 -12.68
CA ILE A 205 -5.94 1.02 -12.79
C ILE A 205 -5.14 1.18 -11.50
N ALA A 206 -4.85 0.08 -10.84
CA ALA A 206 -3.97 0.08 -9.68
C ALA A 206 -2.60 -0.51 -10.02
N GLY A 207 -1.61 -0.29 -9.15
CA GLY A 207 -0.33 -0.99 -9.26
C GLY A 207 0.62 -0.66 -8.14
N THR A 208 1.80 -1.25 -8.24
CA THR A 208 2.91 -1.06 -7.29
C THR A 208 4.23 -1.43 -7.96
N GLY A 209 5.35 -1.01 -7.38
CA GLY A 209 6.69 -1.33 -7.87
C GLY A 209 7.66 -0.23 -7.44
N THR A 210 8.86 -0.62 -7.02
CA THR A 210 9.95 0.34 -6.95
C THR A 210 10.36 0.73 -8.38
N ILE A 211 11.06 1.85 -8.51
CA ILE A 211 11.58 2.29 -9.81
C ILE A 211 13.06 2.62 -9.66
N GLU A 212 13.87 2.04 -10.53
CA GLU A 212 15.30 2.33 -10.64
C GLU A 212 15.56 3.45 -11.65
N GLN A 213 16.74 4.06 -11.61
CA GLN A 213 17.09 5.20 -12.49
C GLN A 213 17.07 4.84 -13.98
N ASP A 214 17.28 3.57 -14.33
CA ASP A 214 17.23 3.05 -15.70
C ASP A 214 15.80 2.73 -16.17
N GLY A 215 14.79 2.90 -15.31
CA GLY A 215 13.40 2.59 -15.61
C GLY A 215 12.98 1.16 -15.25
N THR A 216 13.87 0.34 -14.67
CA THR A 216 13.52 -1.00 -14.21
C THR A 216 12.54 -0.96 -13.04
N VAL A 217 11.51 -1.79 -13.07
CA VAL A 217 10.51 -1.94 -12.01
C VAL A 217 10.93 -3.07 -11.07
N GLY A 218 11.15 -2.73 -9.80
CA GLY A 218 11.62 -3.69 -8.80
C GLY A 218 10.51 -4.31 -7.95
N ALA A 219 10.88 -5.40 -7.27
CA ALA A 219 9.99 -6.16 -6.40
C ALA A 219 9.54 -5.37 -5.17
N ILE A 220 8.42 -5.80 -4.60
CA ILE A 220 7.82 -5.21 -3.40
C ILE A 220 7.34 -6.27 -2.42
N GLY A 221 7.13 -5.89 -1.16
CA GLY A 221 6.49 -6.73 -0.15
C GLY A 221 4.96 -6.60 -0.14
N GLY A 222 4.28 -7.66 0.31
CA GLY A 222 2.83 -7.62 0.58
C GLY A 222 1.93 -7.48 -0.65
N ILE A 223 2.36 -7.96 -1.84
CA ILE A 223 1.61 -7.77 -3.09
C ILE A 223 0.17 -8.29 -3.04
N ARG A 224 -0.08 -9.36 -2.28
CA ARG A 224 -1.44 -9.91 -2.08
C ARG A 224 -2.35 -8.92 -1.36
N PHE A 225 -1.86 -8.28 -0.30
CA PHE A 225 -2.61 -7.25 0.42
C PHE A 225 -2.85 -6.01 -0.46
N LYS A 226 -1.88 -5.66 -1.30
CA LYS A 226 -2.00 -4.56 -2.25
C LYS A 226 -3.06 -4.81 -3.30
N MET A 227 -3.11 -6.00 -3.91
CA MET A 227 -4.18 -6.37 -4.84
C MET A 227 -5.56 -6.33 -4.17
N LEU A 228 -5.67 -6.77 -2.91
CA LEU A 228 -6.91 -6.67 -2.15
C LEU A 228 -7.32 -5.21 -1.91
N GLY A 229 -6.39 -4.34 -1.51
CA GLY A 229 -6.65 -2.90 -1.34
C GLY A 229 -7.06 -2.23 -2.65
N ALA A 230 -6.37 -2.54 -3.75
CA ALA A 230 -6.76 -2.09 -5.09
C ALA A 230 -8.18 -2.52 -5.45
N LYS A 231 -8.56 -3.77 -5.13
CA LYS A 231 -9.90 -4.30 -5.41
C LYS A 231 -10.98 -3.58 -4.61
N GLN A 232 -10.69 -3.26 -3.35
CA GLN A 232 -11.59 -2.51 -2.46
C GLN A 232 -11.90 -1.11 -3.01
N GLU A 233 -10.91 -0.49 -3.67
CA GLU A 233 -11.06 0.81 -4.34
C GLU A 233 -11.58 0.73 -5.79
N GLY A 234 -12.02 -0.46 -6.22
CA GLY A 234 -12.70 -0.67 -7.50
C GLY A 234 -11.78 -0.85 -8.71
N ALA A 235 -10.47 -1.06 -8.51
CA ALA A 235 -9.58 -1.35 -9.63
C ALA A 235 -9.93 -2.67 -10.32
N THR A 236 -9.95 -2.64 -11.64
CA THR A 236 -10.15 -3.81 -12.51
C THR A 236 -8.85 -4.27 -13.16
N TRP A 237 -7.80 -3.45 -13.09
CA TRP A 237 -6.45 -3.74 -13.58
C TRP A 237 -5.43 -3.54 -12.47
N PHE A 238 -4.42 -4.40 -12.42
CA PHE A 238 -3.32 -4.30 -11.46
C PHE A 238 -1.97 -4.48 -12.15
N LEU A 239 -1.16 -3.41 -12.20
CA LEU A 239 0.20 -3.46 -12.70
C LEU A 239 1.12 -4.03 -11.60
N ALA A 240 1.64 -5.22 -11.82
CA ALA A 240 2.49 -5.95 -10.88
C ALA A 240 3.94 -6.01 -11.40
N PRO A 241 4.95 -5.79 -10.53
CA PRO A 241 6.33 -6.09 -10.87
C PRO A 241 6.45 -7.56 -11.26
N ASP A 242 7.10 -7.83 -12.39
CA ASP A 242 7.34 -9.19 -12.86
C ASP A 242 8.16 -10.03 -11.85
N ALA A 243 9.00 -9.37 -11.06
CA ALA A 243 9.74 -10.00 -9.95
C ALA A 243 8.84 -10.53 -8.81
N ASN A 244 7.56 -10.14 -8.77
CA ASN A 244 6.58 -10.62 -7.79
C ASN A 244 5.59 -11.65 -8.37
N CYS A 245 5.74 -12.10 -9.62
CA CYS A 245 4.71 -12.90 -10.26
C CYS A 245 4.38 -14.22 -9.55
N ASP A 246 5.35 -14.87 -8.90
CA ASP A 246 5.10 -16.09 -8.12
C ASP A 246 4.12 -15.85 -6.95
N ASP A 247 4.08 -14.64 -6.40
CA ASP A 247 3.14 -14.25 -5.34
C ASP A 247 1.79 -13.73 -5.85
N VAL A 248 1.73 -13.36 -7.13
CA VAL A 248 0.52 -12.87 -7.81
C VAL A 248 -0.33 -14.04 -8.31
N VAL A 249 0.30 -15.04 -8.93
CA VAL A 249 -0.39 -16.17 -9.54
C VAL A 249 -1.25 -16.89 -8.49
N GLY A 250 -2.52 -17.11 -8.84
CA GLY A 250 -3.51 -17.75 -7.94
C GLY A 250 -4.09 -16.84 -6.85
N HIS A 251 -3.62 -15.59 -6.74
CA HIS A 251 -4.04 -14.65 -5.70
C HIS A 251 -4.71 -13.37 -6.24
N VAL A 252 -4.85 -13.25 -7.56
CA VAL A 252 -5.54 -12.12 -8.20
C VAL A 252 -7.03 -12.12 -7.80
N PRO A 253 -7.56 -11.02 -7.20
CA PRO A 253 -8.96 -10.93 -6.81
C PRO A 253 -9.92 -11.08 -8.01
N HIS A 254 -11.08 -11.70 -7.79
CA HIS A 254 -12.08 -11.86 -8.85
C HIS A 254 -12.49 -10.51 -9.48
N GLY A 255 -12.55 -10.46 -10.81
CA GLY A 255 -12.88 -9.25 -11.57
C GLY A 255 -11.78 -8.19 -11.55
N MET A 256 -10.56 -8.58 -11.23
CA MET A 256 -9.32 -7.84 -11.47
C MET A 256 -8.44 -8.66 -12.41
N ARG A 257 -7.72 -8.00 -13.30
CA ARG A 257 -6.69 -8.60 -14.15
C ARG A 257 -5.33 -8.01 -13.83
N ASP A 258 -4.37 -8.87 -13.55
CA ASP A 258 -2.98 -8.49 -13.38
C ASP A 258 -2.29 -8.24 -14.73
N VAL A 259 -1.27 -7.39 -14.71
CA VAL A 259 -0.35 -7.15 -15.83
C VAL A 259 1.07 -7.22 -15.29
N ALA A 260 1.87 -8.11 -15.84
CA ALA A 260 3.28 -8.24 -15.48
C ALA A 260 4.11 -7.13 -16.13
N VAL A 261 4.96 -6.46 -15.34
CA VAL A 261 5.72 -5.28 -15.76
C VAL A 261 7.18 -5.42 -15.33
N HIS A 262 8.13 -5.29 -16.26
CA HIS A 262 9.56 -5.28 -15.96
C HIS A 262 10.15 -3.87 -15.93
N THR A 263 9.60 -2.97 -16.73
CA THR A 263 10.11 -1.61 -16.95
C THR A 263 9.00 -0.57 -16.95
N ILE A 264 9.37 0.71 -16.82
CA ILE A 264 8.43 1.82 -16.96
C ILE A 264 7.78 1.86 -18.34
N ASP A 265 8.49 1.47 -19.40
CA ASP A 265 7.94 1.33 -20.75
C ASP A 265 6.81 0.31 -20.80
N ASP A 266 6.97 -0.87 -20.19
CA ASP A 266 5.92 -1.87 -20.10
C ASP A 266 4.68 -1.32 -19.37
N ALA A 267 4.91 -0.61 -18.26
CA ALA A 267 3.86 -0.03 -17.44
C ALA A 267 3.08 1.05 -18.20
N TYR A 268 3.80 1.93 -18.92
CA TYR A 268 3.22 3.01 -19.72
C TYR A 268 2.45 2.47 -20.92
N ASN A 269 3.00 1.47 -21.61
CA ASN A 269 2.33 0.81 -22.72
C ASN A 269 1.09 0.05 -22.26
N ALA A 270 1.13 -0.61 -21.10
CA ALA A 270 -0.03 -1.24 -20.48
C ALA A 270 -1.12 -0.23 -20.15
N LEU A 271 -0.75 0.91 -19.54
CA LEU A 271 -1.68 2.01 -19.26
C LEU A 271 -2.41 2.47 -20.52
N ILE A 272 -1.68 2.74 -21.60
CA ILE A 272 -2.26 3.13 -22.89
C ILE A 272 -3.15 2.04 -23.47
N ALA A 273 -2.70 0.78 -23.46
CA ALA A 273 -3.47 -0.33 -24.02
C ALA A 273 -4.80 -0.53 -23.28
N ILE A 274 -4.79 -0.40 -21.94
CA ILE A 274 -5.99 -0.43 -21.10
C ILE A 274 -6.93 0.72 -21.46
N GLY A 275 -6.43 1.96 -21.51
CA GLY A 275 -7.26 3.12 -21.85
C GLY A 275 -7.84 3.09 -23.27
N GLN A 276 -7.21 2.36 -24.18
CA GLN A 276 -7.72 2.13 -25.54
C GLN A 276 -8.66 0.92 -25.67
N GLY A 277 -8.88 0.16 -24.60
CA GLY A 277 -9.63 -1.10 -24.66
C GLY A 277 -8.93 -2.20 -25.47
N LYS A 278 -7.61 -2.13 -25.63
CA LYS A 278 -6.78 -3.08 -26.39
C LYS A 278 -5.88 -3.91 -25.46
N ALA A 279 -6.36 -4.22 -24.28
CA ALA A 279 -5.57 -4.84 -23.22
C ALA A 279 -5.58 -6.38 -23.22
N ASP A 280 -6.26 -7.01 -24.17
CA ASP A 280 -6.41 -8.47 -24.22
C ASP A 280 -5.09 -9.22 -24.32
N SER A 281 -4.11 -8.66 -25.04
CA SER A 281 -2.78 -9.24 -25.23
C SER A 281 -1.75 -8.83 -24.17
N LEU A 282 -2.14 -8.06 -23.15
CA LEU A 282 -1.18 -7.66 -22.11
C LEU A 282 -0.68 -8.89 -21.34
N PRO A 283 0.63 -8.93 -21.03
CA PRO A 283 1.23 -10.04 -20.30
C PRO A 283 0.58 -10.15 -18.93
N HIS A 284 0.32 -11.37 -18.48
CA HIS A 284 -0.12 -11.67 -17.12
C HIS A 284 1.02 -12.38 -16.39
N CYS A 285 1.01 -12.34 -15.07
CA CYS A 285 1.97 -13.05 -14.26
C CYS A 285 1.88 -14.55 -14.47
N VAL A 286 3.04 -15.18 -14.62
CA VAL A 286 3.22 -16.63 -14.70
C VAL A 286 4.28 -17.04 -13.67
N VAL A 287 4.15 -18.27 -13.13
CA VAL A 287 5.13 -18.83 -12.19
C VAL A 287 6.43 -19.10 -12.93
N LYS A 288 7.56 -18.76 -12.30
CA LYS A 288 8.91 -18.95 -12.87
C LYS A 288 9.61 -20.23 -12.42
#